data_AF-A0A820UYI2-F1
#
_entry.id   AF-A0A820UYI2-F1
#
_cell.length_a   1.000
_cell.length_b   1.000
_cell.length_c   1.000
_cell.angle_alpha   90.00
_cell.angle_beta   90.00
_cell.angle_gamma   90.00
#
_symmetry.space_group_name_H-M   'P 1'
#
loop_
_entity.id
_entity.type
_entity.pdbx_description
1 polymer ?
#
loop_
_entity_poly.entity_id
_entity_poly.type
_entity_poly.pdbx_seq_one_letter_code
_entity_poly.pdbx_strand_id
1 'polypeptide(L)'
;SAILHAIGNLLNGLQNLTQSRIHEAKELFRRAANLASNEDLNKILTNTFIILGHMFFRMHTYQESANMLQSATTISQSIPDYTAQLNTMSLLRDLYHVCNDPRLAETNDRVIQLNDSLQKDYQSAVALAEHRQLLTWTDGACPMIN
;
A
#
# COMPACT_ATOMS: atom_id res chain seq x y z
N SER A 1 14.17 -15.78 -10.89
CA SER A 1 12.98 -15.82 -10.00
C SER A 1 11.97 -14.78 -10.48
N ALA A 2 10.70 -15.15 -10.65
CA ALA A 2 9.64 -14.25 -11.11
C ALA A 2 9.38 -13.08 -10.14
N ILE A 3 9.55 -13.33 -8.83
CA ILE A 3 9.50 -12.32 -7.77
C ILE A 3 10.47 -11.17 -8.06
N LEU A 4 11.73 -11.49 -8.39
CA LEU A 4 12.75 -10.48 -8.66
C LEU A 4 12.40 -9.62 -9.89
N HIS A 5 11.77 -10.21 -10.90
CA HIS A 5 11.31 -9.47 -12.08
C HIS A 5 10.10 -8.58 -11.75
N ALA A 6 9.15 -9.05 -10.93
CA ALA A 6 8.03 -8.25 -10.47
C ALA A 6 8.50 -7.01 -9.68
N ILE A 7 9.40 -7.21 -8.72
CA ILE A 7 10.00 -6.13 -7.93
C ILE A 7 10.83 -5.21 -8.82
N GLY A 8 11.65 -5.75 -9.72
CA GLY A 8 12.45 -4.95 -10.65
C GLY A 8 11.58 -4.04 -11.53
N ASN A 9 10.49 -4.57 -12.07
CA ASN A 9 9.52 -3.77 -12.83
C ASN A 9 8.85 -2.69 -11.96
N LEU A 10 8.47 -3.01 -10.72
CA LEU A 10 7.89 -2.03 -9.80
C LEU A 10 8.85 -0.87 -9.51
N LEU A 11 10.10 -1.18 -9.18
CA LEU A 11 11.13 -0.17 -8.89
C LEU A 11 11.48 0.69 -10.11
N ASN A 12 11.65 0.06 -11.27
CA ASN A 12 11.88 0.80 -12.52
C ASN A 12 10.67 1.68 -12.89
N GLY A 13 9.44 1.20 -12.63
CA GLY A 13 8.23 1.99 -12.82
C GLY A 13 8.21 3.23 -11.93
N LEU A 14 8.58 3.09 -10.66
CA LEU A 14 8.70 4.22 -9.73
C LEU A 14 9.79 5.21 -10.16
N GLN A 15 10.93 4.72 -10.64
CA GLN A 15 11.99 5.57 -11.19
C GLN A 15 11.50 6.34 -12.42
N ASN A 16 10.74 5.70 -13.31
CA ASN A 16 10.17 6.39 -14.47
C ASN A 16 9.12 7.44 -14.06
N LEU A 17 8.33 7.19 -13.00
CA LEU A 17 7.44 8.22 -12.45
C LEU A 17 8.21 9.44 -11.94
N THR A 18 9.33 9.26 -11.24
CA THR A 18 10.13 10.39 -10.74
C THR A 18 10.77 11.20 -11.87
N GLN A 19 10.96 10.57 -13.03
CA GLN A 19 11.43 11.21 -14.27
C GLN A 19 10.29 11.69 -15.18
N SER A 20 9.04 11.69 -14.71
CA SER A 20 7.84 12.07 -15.47
C SER A 20 7.59 11.22 -16.74
N ARG A 21 8.18 10.03 -16.85
CA ARG A 21 7.96 9.07 -17.95
C ARG A 21 6.74 8.20 -17.67
N ILE A 22 5.57 8.82 -17.68
CA ILE A 22 4.30 8.19 -17.24
C ILE A 22 3.94 6.96 -18.07
N HIS A 23 4.14 7.01 -19.40
CA HIS A 23 3.82 5.89 -20.27
C HIS A 23 4.69 4.66 -19.98
N GLU A 24 6.00 4.85 -19.84
CA GLU A 24 6.94 3.77 -19.50
C GLU A 24 6.66 3.20 -18.11
N ALA A 25 6.38 4.08 -17.13
CA ALA A 25 6.02 3.66 -15.78
C ALA A 25 4.76 2.78 -15.76
N LYS A 26 3.71 3.19 -16.47
CA LYS A 26 2.44 2.46 -16.57
C LYS A 26 2.64 1.04 -17.11
N GLU A 27 3.44 0.89 -18.16
CA GLU A 27 3.71 -0.42 -18.75
C GLU A 27 4.53 -1.32 -17.81
N LEU A 28 5.49 -0.75 -17.08
CA LEU A 28 6.26 -1.48 -16.08
C LEU A 28 5.38 -1.93 -14.90
N PHE A 29 4.49 -1.08 -14.40
CA PHE A 29 3.55 -1.47 -13.34
C PHE A 29 2.58 -2.55 -13.81
N ARG A 30 2.08 -2.50 -15.05
CA ARG A 30 1.24 -3.56 -15.61
C ARG A 30 1.99 -4.90 -15.68
N ARG A 31 3.25 -4.89 -16.10
CA ARG A 31 4.11 -6.09 -16.10
C ARG A 31 4.35 -6.61 -14.68
N ALA A 32 4.62 -5.72 -13.73
CA ALA A 32 4.78 -6.08 -12.32
C ALA A 32 3.51 -6.72 -11.75
N ALA A 33 2.33 -6.15 -12.02
CA ALA A 33 1.04 -6.68 -11.57
C ALA A 33 0.74 -8.06 -12.19
N ASN A 34 0.99 -8.24 -13.49
CA ASN A 34 0.79 -9.54 -14.15
C ASN A 34 1.68 -10.62 -13.54
N LEU A 35 2.97 -10.34 -13.33
CA LEU A 35 3.90 -11.28 -12.71
C LEU A 35 3.52 -11.57 -11.25
N ALA A 36 3.17 -10.55 -10.48
CA ALA A 36 2.76 -10.71 -9.09
C ALA A 36 1.47 -11.51 -8.96
N SER A 37 0.52 -11.36 -9.88
CA SER A 37 -0.72 -12.15 -9.91
C SER A 37 -0.48 -13.61 -10.26
N ASN A 38 0.44 -13.92 -11.17
CA ASN A 38 0.74 -15.31 -11.57
C ASN A 38 1.49 -16.10 -10.49
N GLU A 39 2.15 -15.39 -9.56
CA GLU A 39 2.98 -15.95 -8.50
C GLU A 39 2.33 -15.79 -7.12
N ASP A 40 1.05 -15.41 -7.06
CA ASP A 40 0.27 -15.17 -5.83
C ASP A 40 0.94 -14.22 -4.83
N LEU A 41 1.68 -13.23 -5.33
CA LEU A 41 2.41 -12.23 -4.54
C LEU A 41 1.50 -11.07 -4.15
N ASN A 42 0.47 -11.37 -3.36
CA ASN A 42 -0.60 -10.43 -3.01
C ASN A 42 -0.08 -9.09 -2.48
N LYS A 43 0.95 -9.08 -1.63
CA LYS A 43 1.54 -7.82 -1.12
C LYS A 43 2.12 -6.95 -2.24
N ILE A 44 2.85 -7.53 -3.19
CA ILE A 44 3.44 -6.78 -4.31
C ILE A 44 2.32 -6.33 -5.26
N LEU A 45 1.34 -7.19 -5.52
CA LEU A 45 0.20 -6.89 -6.38
C LEU A 45 -0.63 -5.74 -5.83
N THR A 46 -1.02 -5.78 -4.55
CA THR A 46 -1.76 -4.70 -3.87
C THR A 46 -1.02 -3.37 -3.97
N ASN A 47 0.28 -3.34 -3.64
CA ASN A 47 1.07 -2.10 -3.73
C ASN A 47 1.17 -1.57 -5.17
N THR A 48 1.30 -2.46 -6.14
CA THR A 48 1.32 -2.08 -7.56
C THR A 48 0.01 -1.44 -7.99
N PHE A 49 -1.13 -1.98 -7.57
CA PHE A 49 -2.44 -1.38 -7.83
C PHE A 49 -2.65 -0.05 -7.11
N ILE A 50 -2.20 0.10 -5.86
CA ILE A 50 -2.23 1.37 -5.13
C ILE A 50 -1.46 2.45 -5.90
N ILE A 51 -0.24 2.14 -6.37
CA ILE A 51 0.60 3.07 -7.13
C ILE A 51 -0.05 3.45 -8.47
N LEU A 52 -0.62 2.47 -9.19
CA LEU A 52 -1.40 2.73 -10.41
C LEU A 52 -2.62 3.61 -10.13
N GLY A 53 -3.32 3.38 -9.02
CA GLY A 53 -4.42 4.20 -8.54
C GLY A 53 -3.98 5.65 -8.33
N HIS A 54 -2.90 5.88 -7.57
CA HIS A 54 -2.34 7.23 -7.36
C HIS A 54 -1.98 7.91 -8.69
N MET A 55 -1.37 7.18 -9.63
CA MET A 55 -1.02 7.71 -10.94
C MET A 55 -2.26 8.16 -11.72
N PHE A 56 -3.29 7.31 -11.82
CA PHE A 56 -4.53 7.65 -12.50
C PHE A 56 -5.30 8.78 -11.82
N PHE A 57 -5.32 8.81 -10.48
CA PHE A 57 -5.91 9.90 -9.71
C PHE A 57 -5.25 11.25 -10.06
N ARG A 58 -3.92 11.28 -10.10
CA ARG A 58 -3.14 12.48 -10.45
C ARG A 58 -3.28 12.89 -11.92
N MET A 59 -3.65 11.96 -12.80
CA MET A 59 -3.97 12.23 -14.20
C MET A 59 -5.43 12.63 -14.43
N HIS A 60 -6.24 12.76 -13.36
CA HIS A 60 -7.68 13.01 -13.42
C HIS A 60 -8.49 11.94 -14.16
N THR A 61 -7.93 10.74 -14.33
CA THR A 61 -8.60 9.55 -14.88
C THR A 61 -9.21 8.75 -13.72
N TYR A 62 -10.24 9.31 -13.09
CA TYR A 62 -10.77 8.81 -11.81
C TYR A 62 -11.40 7.42 -11.93
N GLN A 63 -12.00 7.08 -13.07
CA GLN A 63 -12.60 5.75 -13.27
C GLN A 63 -11.53 4.65 -13.25
N GLU A 64 -10.40 4.86 -13.95
CA GLU A 64 -9.27 3.95 -13.95
C GLU A 64 -8.64 3.84 -12.57
N SER A 65 -8.54 4.95 -11.84
CA SER A 65 -8.11 4.96 -10.45
C SER A 65 -9.03 4.09 -9.58
N ALA A 66 -10.35 4.29 -9.68
CA ALA A 66 -11.33 3.51 -8.92
C ALA A 66 -11.22 2.01 -9.22
N ASN A 67 -11.07 1.64 -10.50
CA ASN A 67 -10.91 0.24 -10.91
C ASN A 67 -9.67 -0.41 -10.27
N MET A 68 -8.52 0.27 -10.27
CA MET A 68 -7.30 -0.24 -9.63
C MET A 68 -7.47 -0.35 -8.11
N LEU A 69 -8.10 0.63 -7.48
CA LEU A 69 -8.30 0.63 -6.03
C LEU A 69 -9.32 -0.40 -5.59
N GLN A 70 -10.35 -0.67 -6.37
CA GLN A 70 -11.31 -1.74 -6.06
C GLN A 70 -10.61 -3.12 -6.08
N SER A 71 -9.74 -3.37 -7.05
CA SER A 71 -8.90 -4.57 -7.07
C SER A 71 -7.93 -4.62 -5.88
N ALA A 72 -7.28 -3.50 -5.55
CA ALA A 72 -6.41 -3.40 -4.38
C ALA A 72 -7.16 -3.69 -3.07
N THR A 73 -8.38 -3.17 -2.91
CA THR A 73 -9.22 -3.38 -1.71
C THR A 73 -9.48 -4.86 -1.50
N THR A 74 -9.97 -5.56 -2.53
CA THR A 74 -10.28 -7.01 -2.45
C THR A 74 -9.07 -7.83 -2.00
N ILE A 75 -7.88 -7.53 -2.55
CA ILE A 75 -6.66 -8.26 -2.18
C ILE A 75 -6.14 -7.81 -0.81
N SER A 76 -6.20 -6.52 -0.49
CA SER A 76 -5.73 -5.99 0.79
C SER A 76 -6.53 -6.53 1.98
N GLN A 77 -7.82 -6.82 1.79
CA GLN A 77 -8.69 -7.43 2.80
C GLN A 77 -8.39 -8.91 3.02
N SER A 78 -7.79 -9.60 2.04
CA SER A 78 -7.41 -11.01 2.18
C SER A 78 -6.05 -11.20 2.87
N ILE A 79 -5.26 -10.13 3.00
CA ILE A 79 -3.97 -10.13 3.71
C ILE A 79 -4.06 -9.33 5.02
N PRO A 80 -3.36 -9.75 6.09
CA PRO A 80 -3.30 -8.99 7.34
C PRO A 80 -2.31 -7.80 7.25
N ASP A 81 -2.37 -7.03 6.16
CA ASP A 81 -1.57 -5.82 5.97
C ASP A 81 -2.45 -4.58 6.14
N TYR A 82 -2.61 -4.15 7.40
CA TYR A 82 -3.41 -2.98 7.76
C TYR A 82 -2.89 -1.69 7.11
N THR A 83 -1.59 -1.59 6.82
CA THR A 83 -1.03 -0.42 6.13
C THR A 83 -1.49 -0.37 4.68
N ALA A 84 -1.46 -1.50 3.98
CA ALA A 84 -1.97 -1.57 2.60
C ALA A 84 -3.48 -1.30 2.53
N GLN A 85 -4.25 -1.81 3.49
CA GLN A 85 -5.68 -1.50 3.62
C GLN A 85 -5.91 0.00 3.84
N LEU A 86 -5.20 0.61 4.81
CA LEU A 86 -5.32 2.04 5.12
C LEU A 86 -4.98 2.92 3.91
N ASN A 87 -3.87 2.63 3.22
CA ASN A 87 -3.44 3.38 2.04
C ASN A 87 -4.48 3.30 0.92
N THR A 88 -5.01 2.10 0.66
CA THR A 88 -6.06 1.89 -0.36
C THR A 88 -7.33 2.66 -0.02
N MET A 89 -7.82 2.54 1.22
CA MET A 89 -9.04 3.22 1.68
C MET A 89 -8.88 4.73 1.73
N SER A 90 -7.69 5.23 2.09
CA SER A 90 -7.41 6.67 2.11
C SER A 90 -7.50 7.27 0.70
N LEU A 91 -6.92 6.61 -0.30
CA LEU A 91 -7.03 7.07 -1.68
C LEU A 91 -8.46 6.92 -2.24
N LEU A 92 -9.20 5.87 -1.86
CA LEU A 92 -10.62 5.76 -2.20
C LEU A 92 -11.45 6.89 -1.59
N ARG A 93 -11.18 7.28 -0.35
CA ARG A 93 -11.85 8.41 0.31
C ARG A 93 -11.59 9.70 -0.48
N ASP A 94 -10.34 9.96 -0.86
CA ASP A 94 -9.98 11.14 -1.63
C ASP A 94 -10.65 11.13 -3.02
N LEU A 95 -10.74 9.97 -3.66
CA LEU A 95 -11.46 9.78 -4.93
C LEU A 95 -12.96 10.04 -4.78
N TYR A 96 -13.61 9.45 -3.77
CA TYR A 96 -15.03 9.66 -3.52
C TYR A 96 -15.34 11.10 -3.14
N HIS A 97 -14.42 11.79 -2.45
CA HIS A 97 -14.54 13.21 -2.18
C HIS A 97 -14.55 14.04 -3.46
N VAL A 98 -13.58 13.82 -4.35
CA VAL A 98 -13.48 14.56 -5.63
C VAL A 98 -14.64 14.25 -6.58
N CYS A 99 -15.13 13.00 -6.59
CA CYS A 99 -16.24 12.57 -7.43
C CYS A 99 -17.63 12.87 -6.82
N ASN A 100 -17.70 13.44 -5.62
CA ASN A 100 -18.94 13.64 -4.87
C ASN A 100 -19.77 12.33 -4.74
N ASP A 101 -19.09 11.23 -4.47
CA ASP A 101 -19.66 9.88 -4.40
C ASP A 101 -20.29 9.64 -3.00
N PRO A 102 -21.51 9.08 -2.93
CA PRO A 102 -22.20 8.84 -1.65
C PRO A 102 -21.45 7.87 -0.72
N ARG A 103 -20.56 7.03 -1.24
CA ARG A 103 -19.74 6.09 -0.46
C ARG A 103 -18.66 6.77 0.38
N LEU A 104 -18.48 8.08 0.26
CA LEU A 104 -17.49 8.85 1.01
C LEU A 104 -17.64 8.67 2.53
N ALA A 105 -18.87 8.71 3.05
CA ALA A 105 -19.12 8.61 4.49
C ALA A 105 -18.63 7.27 5.06
N GLU A 106 -19.08 6.16 4.46
CA GLU A 106 -18.65 4.80 4.84
C GLU A 106 -17.14 4.61 4.73
N THR A 107 -16.55 5.12 3.64
CA THR A 107 -15.11 5.02 3.40
C THR A 107 -14.31 5.80 4.44
N ASN A 108 -14.81 6.98 4.83
CA ASN A 108 -14.19 7.80 5.87
C ASN A 108 -14.22 7.11 7.23
N ASP A 109 -15.37 6.54 7.62
CA ASP A 109 -15.49 5.76 8.86
C ASP A 109 -14.52 4.57 8.86
N ARG A 110 -14.38 3.89 7.71
CA ARG A 110 -13.43 2.77 7.57
C ARG A 110 -11.97 3.22 7.71
N VAL A 111 -11.60 4.36 7.15
CA VAL A 111 -10.24 4.94 7.31
C VAL A 111 -9.96 5.24 8.79
N ILE A 112 -10.91 5.85 9.50
CA ILE A 112 -10.78 6.14 10.93
C ILE A 112 -10.56 4.85 11.73
N GLN A 113 -11.39 3.83 11.51
CA GLN A 113 -11.25 2.53 12.18
C GLN A 113 -9.90 1.86 11.94
N LEU A 114 -9.39 1.90 10.70
CA LEU A 114 -8.10 1.33 10.35
C LEU A 114 -6.96 2.09 11.02
N ASN A 115 -7.03 3.42 11.05
CA ASN A 115 -6.05 4.26 11.71
C ASN A 115 -6.01 4.00 13.23
N ASP A 116 -7.17 3.90 13.88
CA ASP A 116 -7.26 3.58 15.31
C ASP A 116 -6.69 2.20 15.63
N SER A 117 -6.95 1.22 14.77
CA SER A 117 -6.40 -0.14 14.92
C SER A 117 -4.88 -0.14 14.81
N LEU A 118 -4.33 0.51 13.78
CA LEU A 118 -2.88 0.65 13.59
C LEU A 118 -2.21 1.40 14.75
N GLN A 119 -2.85 2.45 15.25
CA GLN A 119 -2.35 3.21 16.38
C GLN A 119 -2.31 2.36 17.65
N LYS A 120 -3.37 1.57 17.91
CA LYS A 120 -3.43 0.66 19.05
C LYS A 120 -2.37 -0.43 18.96
N ASP A 121 -2.17 -1.01 17.78
CA ASP A 121 -1.13 -2.02 17.54
C ASP A 121 0.26 -1.44 17.77
N TYR A 122 0.52 -0.24 17.25
CA TYR A 122 1.78 0.48 17.47
C TYR A 122 2.03 0.75 18.95
N GLN A 123 1.03 1.29 19.67
CA GLN A 123 1.14 1.55 21.11
C GLN A 123 1.42 0.28 21.90
N SER A 124 0.77 -0.83 21.54
CA SER A 124 0.98 -2.13 22.18
C SER A 124 2.40 -2.66 21.94
N ALA A 125 2.91 -2.52 20.71
CA ALA A 125 4.27 -2.93 20.36
C ALA A 125 5.34 -2.12 21.11
N VAL A 126 5.15 -0.79 21.23
CA VAL A 126 6.09 0.09 21.94
C VAL A 126 6.03 -0.11 23.46
N ALA A 127 4.90 -0.55 23.99
CA ALA A 127 4.76 -0.90 25.41
C ALA A 127 5.52 -2.17 25.81
N LEU A 128 5.93 -3.02 24.86
CA LEU A 128 6.73 -4.21 25.13
C LEU A 128 8.12 -3.82 25.63
N ALA A 129 8.53 -4.39 26.76
CA ALA A 129 9.82 -4.12 27.38
C ALA A 129 11.00 -4.42 26.44
N GLU A 130 10.86 -5.47 25.62
CA GLU A 130 11.83 -5.86 24.59
C GLU A 130 12.03 -4.77 23.53
N HIS A 131 10.95 -4.15 23.07
CA HIS A 131 11.02 -3.08 22.08
C HIS A 131 11.72 -1.84 22.64
N ARG A 132 11.43 -1.49 23.90
CA ARG A 132 12.09 -0.40 24.59
C ARG A 132 13.58 -0.65 24.79
N GLN A 133 13.96 -1.87 25.17
CA GLN A 133 15.36 -2.25 25.37
C GLN A 133 16.17 -2.15 24.08
N LEU A 134 15.64 -2.64 22.96
CA LEU A 134 16.28 -2.56 21.65
C LEU A 134 16.46 -1.10 21.18
N LEU A 135 15.48 -0.22 21.40
CA LEU A 135 15.57 1.20 21.04
C LEU A 135 16.64 1.96 21.84
N THR A 136 16.88 1.57 23.09
CA THR A 136 17.88 2.20 23.97
C THR A 136 19.24 1.50 23.95
N TRP A 137 19.38 0.41 23.18
CA TRP A 137 20.61 -0.35 23.11
C TRP A 137 21.61 0.35 22.19
N THR A 138 22.56 1.06 22.79
CA THR A 138 23.62 1.79 22.08
C THR A 138 25.00 1.18 22.26
N ASP A 139 25.19 0.27 23.23
CA ASP A 139 26.44 -0.43 23.50
C ASP A 139 26.20 -1.71 24.33
N GLY A 140 27.11 -2.69 24.22
CA GLY A 140 27.08 -3.96 24.99
C GLY A 140 26.70 -5.19 24.16
N ALA A 141 26.52 -6.35 24.81
CA ALA A 141 26.01 -7.55 24.14
C ALA A 141 24.53 -7.36 23.77
N CYS A 142 24.09 -7.90 22.62
CA CYS A 142 22.71 -7.80 22.17
C CYS A 142 21.75 -8.35 23.25
N PRO A 143 20.71 -7.60 23.67
CA PRO A 143 19.78 -8.07 24.68
C PRO A 143 19.10 -9.35 24.17
N MET A 144 19.34 -10.45 24.88
CA MET A 144 18.72 -11.74 24.57
C MET A 144 17.23 -11.64 24.90
N ILE A 145 16.41 -11.74 23.86
CA ILE A 145 14.96 -11.76 23.97
C ILE A 145 14.59 -13.11 24.62
N ASN A 146 13.96 -13.08 25.79
CA ASN A 146 13.53 -14.28 26.53
C ASN A 146 12.13 -14.72 26.10
#